data_AF-A0A1G5SBK9-F1
#
_entry.id   AF-A0A1G5SBK9-F1
#
_cell.length_a   1.000
_cell.length_b   1.000
_cell.length_c   1.000
_cell.angle_alpha   90.00
_cell.angle_beta   90.00
_cell.angle_gamma   90.00
#
_symmetry.space_group_name_H-M   'P 1'
#
loop_
_entity.id
_entity.type
_entity.pdbx_description
1 polymer ?
#
loop_
_entity_poly.entity_id
_entity_poly.type
_entity_poly.pdbx_seq_one_letter_code
_entity_poly.pdbx_strand_id
1 'polypeptide(L)' 'MTHRVTITLDEETFAFLNDVASSNRSAYVNQLLKQERRNSLQAALRKANQEEAEDTNYQEELQVWESTLKDGLSDV' A
#
# COMPACT_ATOMS: atom_id res chain seq x y z
N MET A 1 4.61 -17.30 11.31
CA MET A 1 5.97 -17.14 11.89
C MET A 1 6.01 -15.81 12.62
N THR A 2 6.49 -15.77 13.87
CA THR A 2 6.59 -14.54 14.66
C THR A 2 8.03 -14.38 15.13
N HIS A 3 8.63 -13.21 14.87
CA HIS A 3 9.98 -12.87 15.30
C HIS A 3 9.92 -11.87 16.46
N ARG A 4 10.80 -12.04 17.46
CA ARG A 4 10.95 -11.08 18.56
C ARG A 4 12.09 -10.13 18.24
N VAL A 5 11.85 -8.84 18.38
CA VAL A 5 12.82 -7.77 18.14
C VAL A 5 12.71 -6.79 19.30
N THR A 6 13.86 -6.32 19.79
CA THR A 6 13.95 -5.22 20.76
C THR A 6 14.23 -3.94 19.99
N ILE A 7 13.42 -2.90 20.23
CA ILE A 7 13.59 -1.58 19.62
C ILE A 7 13.65 -0.53 20.73
N THR A 8 14.47 0.50 20.52
CA THR A 8 14.52 1.67 21.39
C THR A 8 13.55 2.71 20.84
N LEU A 9 12.68 3.23 21.70
CA LEU A 9 11.74 4.31 21.38
C LEU A 9 12.09 5.51 22.27
N ASP A 10 11.92 6.72 21.73
CA ASP A 10 11.91 7.94 22.53
C ASP A 10 10.72 7.96 23.50
N GLU A 11 10.81 8.83 24.50
CA GLU A 11 9.84 8.91 25.59
C GLU A 11 8.43 9.26 25.09
N GLU A 12 8.33 10.18 24.13
CA GLU A 12 7.05 10.59 23.54
C GLU A 12 6.40 9.44 22.75
N THR A 13 7.17 8.76 21.90
CA THR A 13 6.70 7.62 21.11
C THR A 13 6.32 6.44 22.01
N PHE A 14 7.06 6.22 23.10
CA PHE A 14 6.72 5.20 24.08
C PHE A 14 5.41 5.52 24.82
N ALA A 15 5.24 6.78 25.25
CA ALA A 15 4.01 7.25 25.89
C ALA A 15 2.80 7.12 24.96
N PHE A 16 2.94 7.55 23.70
CA PHE A 16 1.92 7.37 22.68
C PHE A 16 1.57 5.89 22.50
N LEU A 17 2.57 5.02 22.24
CA LEU A 17 2.35 3.59 22.07
C LEU A 17 1.63 2.97 23.27
N ASN A 18 1.95 3.41 24.50
CA ASN A 18 1.32 2.91 25.71
C ASN A 18 -0.14 3.35 25.84
N ASP A 19 -0.48 4.56 25.39
CA ASP A 19 -1.85 5.09 25.36
C ASP A 19 -2.72 4.34 24.33
N VAL A 20 -2.22 4.20 23.09
CA VAL A 20 -3.01 3.56 22.01
C VAL A 20 -3.03 2.03 22.08
N ALA A 21 -1.98 1.40 22.62
CA ALA A 21 -1.83 -0.06 22.59
C ALA A 21 -2.16 -0.74 23.92
N SER A 22 -3.21 -0.26 24.59
CA SER A 22 -3.80 -0.74 25.86
C SER A 22 -3.37 -2.14 26.33
N SER A 23 -3.61 -3.19 25.53
CA SER A 23 -3.29 -4.58 25.91
C SER A 23 -2.19 -5.26 25.07
N ASN A 24 -1.87 -4.77 23.86
CA ASN A 24 -0.91 -5.45 22.98
C ASN A 24 -0.13 -4.49 22.06
N ARG A 25 0.97 -3.98 22.61
CA ARG A 25 1.96 -3.14 21.90
C ARG A 25 2.50 -3.78 20.63
N SER A 26 2.80 -5.09 20.68
CA SER A 26 3.33 -5.80 19.51
C SER A 26 2.28 -5.93 18.39
N ALA A 27 1.00 -6.13 18.72
CA ALA A 27 -0.07 -6.17 17.72
C ALA A 27 -0.26 -4.80 17.08
N TYR A 28 -0.26 -3.73 17.87
CA TYR A 28 -0.37 -2.36 17.36
C TYR A 28 0.78 -2.01 16.43
N VAL A 29 2.03 -2.24 16.84
CA VAL A 29 3.22 -2.00 16.00
C VAL A 29 3.16 -2.83 14.72
N ASN A 30 2.76 -4.10 14.79
CA ASN A 30 2.61 -4.93 13.59
C ASN A 30 1.54 -4.39 12.63
N GLN A 31 0.43 -3.88 13.15
CA GLN A 31 -0.61 -3.27 12.32
C GLN A 31 -0.13 -1.97 11.68
N LEU A 32 0.57 -1.12 12.44
CA LEU A 32 1.15 0.12 11.94
C LEU A 32 2.15 -0.17 10.81
N LEU A 33 3.05 -1.13 10.97
CA LEU A 33 4.00 -1.53 9.92
C LEU A 33 3.32 -2.08 8.67
N LYS A 34 2.23 -2.84 8.83
CA LYS A 34 1.43 -3.31 7.68
C LYS A 34 0.73 -2.17 6.96
N GLN A 35 0.24 -1.19 7.70
CA GLN A 35 -0.39 -0.01 7.14
C GLN A 35 0.63 0.84 6.38
N GLU A 36 1.80 1.10 6.96
CA GLU A 36 2.88 1.83 6.29
C GLU A 36 3.36 1.11 5.04
N ARG A 37 3.54 -0.22 5.08
CA ARG A 37 3.87 -1.00 3.88
C ARG A 37 2.82 -0.82 2.78
N ARG A 38 1.53 -0.78 3.14
CA ARG A 38 0.45 -0.54 2.18
C ARG A 38 0.50 0.88 1.63
N ASN A 39 0.74 1.87 2.47
CA ASN A 39 0.88 3.27 2.07
C ASN A 39 2.05 3.46 1.10
N SER A 40 3.22 2.86 1.39
CA SER A 40 4.39 2.90 0.50
C SER A 40 4.09 2.23 -0.85
N LEU A 41 3.42 1.09 -0.85
CA LEU A 41 3.02 0.41 -2.10
C LEU A 41 2.04 1.26 -2.90
N GLN A 42 1.06 1.88 -2.24
CA GLN A 42 0.09 2.76 -2.89
C GLN A 42 0.76 4.00 -3.48
N ALA A 43 1.74 4.59 -2.78
CA ALA A 43 2.53 5.70 -3.31
C ALA A 43 3.35 5.29 -4.54
N ALA A 44 3.98 4.12 -4.50
CA ALA A 44 4.72 3.58 -5.64
C ALA A 44 3.81 3.31 -6.85
N LEU A 45 2.64 2.70 -6.64
CA LEU A 45 1.65 2.46 -7.69
C LEU A 45 1.12 3.77 -8.28
N ARG A 46 0.80 4.77 -7.45
CA ARG A 46 0.37 6.09 -7.95
C ARG A 46 1.44 6.74 -8.81
N LYS A 47 2.71 6.64 -8.38
CA LYS A 47 3.84 7.17 -9.14
C LYS A 47 4.00 6.45 -10.48
N ALA A 48 3.99 5.12 -10.49
CA ALA A 48 4.05 4.32 -11.72
C ALA A 48 2.89 4.66 -12.67
N ASN A 49 1.66 4.74 -12.16
CA ASN A 49 0.50 5.13 -12.97
C ASN A 49 0.61 6.55 -13.55
N GLN A 50 1.26 7.48 -12.83
CA GLN A 50 1.51 8.84 -13.35
C GLN A 50 2.56 8.82 -14.46
N GLU A 51 3.66 8.09 -14.27
CA GLU A 51 4.70 7.92 -15.28
C GLU A 51 4.14 7.25 -16.55
N GLU A 52 3.29 6.22 -16.39
CA GLU A 52 2.57 5.54 -17.47
C GLU A 52 1.51 6.42 -18.16
N ALA A 53 0.91 7.38 -17.44
CA ALA A 53 -0.04 8.32 -18.02
C ALA A 53 0.65 9.38 -18.89
N GLU A 54 1.90 9.71 -18.58
CA GLU A 54 2.72 10.67 -19.35
C GLU A 54 3.43 10.00 -20.55
N ASP A 55 3.49 8.66 -20.59
CA ASP A 55 4.06 7.91 -21.71
C ASP A 55 3.01 7.69 -22.82
N THR A 56 3.10 8.50 -23.87
CA THR A 56 2.22 8.42 -25.04
C THR A 56 2.27 7.07 -25.74
N ASN A 57 3.42 6.40 -25.79
CA ASN A 57 3.56 5.11 -26.48
C ASN A 57 2.86 4.00 -25.69
N TYR A 58 2.99 4.04 -24.36
CA TYR A 58 2.24 3.16 -23.47
C TYR A 58 0.73 3.39 -23.57
N GLN A 59 0.27 4.64 -23.63
CA GLN A 59 -1.16 4.96 -23.80
C GLN A 59 -1.72 4.49 -25.15
N GLU A 60 -0.94 4.57 -26.23
CA GLU A 60 -1.32 4.04 -27.55
C GLU A 60 -1.49 2.52 -27.53
N GLU A 61 -0.56 1.80 -26.90
CA GLU A 61 -0.72 0.35 -26.68
C GLU A 61 -1.95 0.06 -25.81
N LEU A 62 -2.17 0.82 -24.74
CA LEU A 62 -3.30 0.65 -23.82
C LEU A 62 -4.66 0.88 -24.51
N GLN A 63 -4.74 1.80 -25.49
CA GLN A 63 -5.92 1.97 -26.33
C GLN A 63 -6.22 0.74 -27.20
N VAL A 64 -5.21 0.03 -27.69
CA VAL A 64 -5.43 -1.22 -28.44
C VAL A 64 -6.08 -2.27 -27.54
N TRP A 65 -5.72 -2.31 -26.26
CA TRP A 65 -6.30 -3.22 -25.27
C TRP A 65 -7.76 -2.90 -24.92
N GLU A 66 -8.25 -1.66 -25.08
CA GLU A 66 -9.68 -1.33 -24.87
C GLU A 66 -10.60 -2.18 -25.75
N SER A 67 -10.16 -2.60 -26.94
CA SER A 67 -10.96 -3.45 -27.84
C SER A 67 -11.36 -4.78 -27.19
N THR A 68 -10.55 -5.29 -26.25
CA THR A 68 -10.79 -6.54 -25.51
C THR A 68 -11.59 -6.35 -24.23
N LEU A 69 -11.92 -5.12 -23.84
CA LEU A 69 -12.62 -4.81 -22.58
C LEU A 69 -13.98 -5.52 -22.46
N LYS A 70 -14.64 -5.75 -23.59
CA LYS A 70 -15.96 -6.39 -23.67
C LYS A 70 -15.92 -7.87 -24.06
N ASP A 71 -14.74 -8.44 -24.28
CA ASP A 71 -14.63 -9.84 -24.66
C ASP A 71 -15.20 -10.74 -23.56
N GLY A 72 -16.20 -11.54 -23.92
CA GLY A 72 -16.89 -12.45 -22.98
C GLY A 72 -18.01 -11.82 -22.16
N LEU A 73 -18.27 -10.52 -22.29
CA LEU A 73 -19.50 -9.90 -21.78
C LEU A 73 -20.58 -10.00 -22.86
N SER A 74 -21.64 -10.75 -22.58
CA SER A 74 -22.84 -10.76 -23.43
C SER A 74 -23.51 -9.40 -23.34
N ASP A 75 -23.75 -8.74 -24.48
CA ASP A 75 -24.55 -7.52 -24.51
C ASP A 75 -25.95 -7.83 -23.91
N VAL A 76 -26.29 -7.16 -22.82
CA VAL A 76 -27.67 -7.05 -22.31
C VAL A 76 -28.15 -5.63 -22.55
#